data_AF-A0A3N5UR87-F1
#
_entry.id   AF-A0A3N5UR87-F1
#
_cell.length_a   1.000
_cell.length_b   1.000
_cell.length_c   1.000
_cell.angle_alpha   90.00
_cell.angle_beta   90.00
_cell.angle_gamma   90.00
#
_symmetry.space_group_name_H-M   'P 1'
#
loop_
_entity.id
_entity.type
_entity.pdbx_description
1 polymer ?
#
loop_
_entity_poly.entity_id
_entity_poly.type
_entity_poly.pdbx_seq_one_letter_code
_entity_poly.pdbx_strand_id
1 'polypeptide(L)'
;MQLDTRTLVLMNVAISFTLSVAMVFILRTRKTYPGFGLWAAGNGAIAIGFLLVALRGIIPNMLSIVIANTIILLSSLLYFEGIRSFCDLKNRKTLGLFFIVLILAFQSYFTYVRDDISVRFFVVSMLYGFTFGMAAVELFRNAKPHLRSTYWFTGSSFAGLSFFMFFRALIAYLYPGPSDFFSPSMIQAVTFIIAGLLGMGWTIGFINMNGERLESDLKKASDETNSLCEFADQSSRKLSQAMDELKLTEKFKSIRLALFEFSVTHSLEELLKKTLDEVCELTGSPIGFYHFVEADQKTLTLQAWSTRTVNEYCKAEGKGMHYGIDKAGVWVDCVHQKKPVIHNDYASLPYRKGLPEGHAPVIRELVVPIMRSGKIMAILGVGNKSENYTEKDIETVSYLADVAWEIADHKRTEKAVREKANELK
;
A
#
# COMPACT_ATOMS: atom_id res chain seq x y z
N MET A 1 -48.00 -12.72 -39.14
CA MET A 1 -47.28 -13.87 -38.56
C MET A 1 -47.50 -13.84 -37.06
N GLN A 2 -48.38 -14.69 -36.53
CA GLN A 2 -48.61 -14.76 -35.08
C GLN A 2 -47.49 -15.61 -34.45
N LEU A 3 -46.85 -15.10 -33.40
CA LEU A 3 -45.83 -15.85 -32.67
C LEU A 3 -46.51 -16.94 -31.85
N ASP A 4 -45.99 -18.17 -31.95
CA ASP A 4 -46.49 -19.31 -31.19
C ASP A 4 -46.15 -19.17 -29.70
N THR A 5 -47.16 -19.14 -28.84
CA THR A 5 -47.00 -18.94 -27.39
C THR A 5 -46.14 -20.05 -26.76
N ARG A 6 -46.30 -21.30 -27.20
CA ARG A 6 -45.55 -22.44 -26.64
C ARG A 6 -44.05 -22.30 -26.94
N THR A 7 -43.70 -21.86 -28.13
CA THR A 7 -42.32 -21.54 -28.53
C THR A 7 -41.72 -20.44 -27.64
N LEU A 8 -42.47 -19.37 -27.35
CA LEU A 8 -41.99 -18.29 -26.47
C LEU A 8 -41.78 -18.75 -25.01
N VAL A 9 -42.62 -19.66 -24.50
CA VAL A 9 -42.42 -20.28 -23.18
C VAL A 9 -41.14 -21.12 -23.17
N LEU A 10 -40.92 -21.95 -24.20
CA LEU A 10 -39.71 -22.77 -24.33
C LEU A 10 -38.43 -21.92 -24.42
N MET A 11 -38.48 -20.80 -25.14
CA MET A 11 -37.38 -19.83 -25.16
C MET A 11 -37.08 -19.29 -23.76
N ASN A 12 -38.09 -18.95 -22.98
CA ASN A 12 -37.91 -18.49 -21.60
C ASN A 12 -37.32 -19.58 -20.68
N VAL A 13 -37.64 -20.86 -20.90
CA VAL A 13 -36.98 -21.98 -20.20
C VAL A 13 -35.48 -21.98 -20.49
N ALA A 14 -35.09 -21.92 -21.78
CA ALA A 14 -33.67 -21.93 -22.17
C ALA A 14 -32.91 -20.73 -21.60
N ILE A 15 -33.51 -19.52 -21.66
CA ILE A 15 -32.95 -18.29 -21.12
C ILE A 15 -32.73 -18.41 -19.60
N SER A 16 -33.79 -18.70 -18.85
CA SER A 16 -33.73 -18.75 -17.39
C SER A 16 -32.84 -19.89 -16.88
N PHE A 17 -32.81 -21.04 -17.56
CA PHE A 17 -31.90 -22.13 -17.24
C PHE A 17 -30.43 -21.69 -17.41
N THR A 18 -30.10 -21.08 -18.55
CA THR A 18 -28.74 -20.60 -18.83
C THR A 18 -28.28 -19.56 -17.80
N LEU A 19 -29.15 -18.60 -17.48
CA LEU A 19 -28.90 -17.59 -16.47
C LEU A 19 -28.74 -18.19 -15.07
N SER A 20 -29.55 -19.20 -14.72
CA SER A 20 -29.43 -19.91 -13.45
C SER A 20 -28.09 -20.65 -13.34
N VAL A 21 -27.64 -21.33 -14.40
CA VAL A 21 -26.34 -22.01 -14.41
C VAL A 21 -25.20 -21.01 -14.23
N ALA A 22 -25.24 -19.88 -14.93
CA ALA A 22 -24.24 -18.81 -14.79
C ALA A 22 -24.19 -18.26 -13.34
N MET A 23 -25.35 -18.00 -12.73
CA MET A 23 -25.45 -17.53 -11.35
C MET A 23 -24.90 -18.56 -10.35
N VAL A 24 -25.22 -19.85 -10.52
CA VAL A 24 -24.70 -20.93 -9.66
C VAL A 24 -23.19 -21.08 -9.84
N PHE A 25 -22.67 -20.95 -11.06
CA PHE A 25 -21.25 -20.97 -11.32
C PHE A 25 -20.53 -19.84 -10.58
N ILE A 26 -21.04 -18.61 -10.64
CA ILE A 26 -20.49 -17.46 -9.89
C ILE A 26 -20.57 -17.71 -8.38
N LEU A 27 -21.70 -18.22 -7.89
CA LEU A 27 -21.89 -18.54 -6.47
C LEU A 27 -20.84 -19.54 -5.95
N ARG A 28 -20.38 -20.47 -6.79
CA ARG A 28 -19.37 -21.48 -6.42
C ARG A 28 -17.93 -21.04 -6.62
N THR A 29 -17.67 -20.12 -7.55
CA THR A 29 -16.29 -19.77 -7.98
C THR A 29 -15.83 -18.42 -7.48
N ARG A 30 -16.73 -17.54 -7.05
CA ARG A 30 -16.41 -16.17 -6.65
C ARG A 30 -16.96 -15.85 -5.27
N LYS A 31 -16.36 -14.85 -4.62
CA LYS A 31 -16.94 -14.22 -3.44
C LYS A 31 -18.27 -13.56 -3.84
N THR A 32 -19.31 -13.85 -3.08
CA THR A 32 -20.65 -13.30 -3.28
C THR A 32 -21.16 -12.68 -1.98
N TYR A 33 -22.04 -11.69 -2.12
CA TYR A 33 -22.60 -10.96 -0.99
C TYR A 33 -23.98 -11.53 -0.57
N PRO A 34 -24.43 -11.26 0.67
CA PRO A 34 -25.76 -11.66 1.13
C PRO A 34 -26.85 -11.27 0.12
N GLY A 35 -27.75 -12.20 -0.18
CA GLY A 35 -28.79 -12.03 -1.20
C GLY A 35 -28.50 -12.68 -2.55
N PHE A 36 -27.23 -12.81 -2.96
CA PHE A 36 -26.88 -13.37 -4.27
C PHE A 36 -27.38 -14.81 -4.46
N GLY A 37 -27.29 -15.64 -3.42
CA GLY A 37 -27.82 -17.01 -3.45
C GLY A 37 -29.34 -17.07 -3.64
N LEU A 38 -30.08 -16.09 -3.12
CA LEU A 38 -31.54 -15.99 -3.32
C LEU A 38 -31.87 -15.62 -4.77
N TRP A 39 -31.08 -14.76 -5.40
CA TRP A 39 -31.22 -14.44 -6.83
C TRP A 39 -30.91 -15.64 -7.73
N ALA A 40 -29.88 -16.42 -7.38
CA ALA A 40 -29.56 -17.65 -8.10
C ALA A 40 -30.70 -18.67 -7.97
N ALA A 41 -31.21 -18.88 -6.76
CA ALA A 41 -32.37 -19.75 -6.51
C ALA A 41 -33.63 -19.27 -7.23
N GLY A 42 -33.87 -17.96 -7.28
CA GLY A 42 -34.99 -17.36 -8.02
C GLY A 42 -34.93 -17.65 -9.52
N ASN A 43 -33.76 -17.52 -10.15
CA ASN A 43 -33.57 -17.86 -11.57
C ASN A 43 -33.82 -19.36 -11.84
N GLY A 44 -33.33 -20.24 -10.96
CA GLY A 44 -33.61 -21.68 -11.05
C GLY A 44 -35.10 -21.99 -10.90
N ALA A 45 -35.78 -21.32 -9.96
CA ALA A 45 -37.23 -21.45 -9.78
C ALA A 45 -38.00 -21.00 -11.03
N ILE A 46 -37.63 -19.89 -11.68
CA ILE A 46 -38.23 -19.46 -12.95
C ILE A 46 -38.07 -20.53 -14.03
N ALA A 47 -36.87 -21.10 -14.18
CA ALA A 47 -36.61 -22.13 -15.18
C ALA A 47 -37.49 -23.37 -14.97
N ILE A 48 -37.60 -23.85 -13.73
CA ILE A 48 -38.49 -24.97 -13.37
C ILE A 48 -39.95 -24.59 -13.62
N GLY A 49 -40.37 -23.39 -13.22
CA GLY A 49 -41.73 -22.90 -13.39
C GLY A 49 -42.16 -22.84 -14.86
N PHE A 50 -41.35 -22.22 -15.73
CA PHE A 50 -41.66 -22.18 -17.17
C PHE A 50 -41.62 -23.55 -17.82
N LEU A 51 -40.75 -24.46 -17.37
CA LEU A 51 -40.73 -25.83 -17.87
C LEU A 51 -42.05 -26.56 -17.55
N LEU A 52 -42.56 -26.41 -16.33
CA LEU A 52 -43.85 -26.98 -15.95
C LEU A 52 -45.02 -26.37 -16.75
N VAL A 53 -44.97 -25.06 -17.04
CA VAL A 53 -45.95 -24.41 -17.92
C VAL A 53 -45.88 -24.96 -19.35
N ALA A 54 -44.67 -25.16 -19.90
CA ALA A 54 -44.48 -25.69 -21.25
C ALA A 54 -45.07 -27.10 -21.42
N LEU A 55 -45.04 -27.89 -20.35
CA LEU A 55 -45.60 -29.26 -20.28
C LEU A 55 -47.12 -29.30 -20.04
N ARG A 56 -47.80 -28.16 -20.03
CA ARG A 56 -49.26 -28.11 -19.87
C ARG A 56 -49.97 -28.87 -21.01
N GLY A 57 -50.95 -29.68 -20.62
CA GLY A 57 -51.64 -30.64 -21.50
C GLY A 57 -50.97 -32.01 -21.60
N ILE A 58 -49.76 -32.17 -21.04
CA ILE A 58 -49.03 -33.45 -20.97
C ILE A 58 -49.01 -33.97 -19.54
N ILE A 59 -48.70 -33.10 -18.57
CA ILE A 59 -48.67 -33.43 -17.14
C ILE A 59 -49.92 -32.92 -16.41
N PRO A 60 -50.26 -33.46 -15.21
CA PRO A 60 -51.42 -33.02 -14.44
C PRO A 60 -51.52 -31.50 -14.23
N ASN A 61 -52.74 -30.96 -14.28
CA ASN A 61 -53.02 -29.53 -14.09
C ASN A 61 -52.50 -28.98 -12.75
N MET A 62 -52.44 -29.82 -11.71
CA MET A 62 -51.86 -29.43 -10.42
C MET A 62 -50.39 -29.01 -10.58
N LEU A 63 -49.62 -29.76 -11.38
CA LEU A 63 -48.20 -29.50 -11.62
C LEU A 63 -48.01 -28.35 -12.61
N SER A 64 -48.68 -28.40 -13.76
CA SER A 64 -48.46 -27.45 -14.86
C SER A 64 -49.14 -26.07 -14.68
N ILE A 65 -50.14 -25.98 -13.81
CA ILE A 65 -50.87 -24.72 -13.55
C ILE A 65 -50.62 -24.24 -12.12
N VAL A 66 -51.04 -25.00 -11.10
CA VAL A 66 -51.02 -24.52 -9.71
C VAL A 66 -49.59 -24.40 -9.19
N ILE A 67 -48.82 -25.48 -9.25
CA ILE A 67 -47.43 -25.52 -8.76
C ILE A 67 -46.54 -24.64 -9.64
N ALA A 68 -46.66 -24.73 -10.97
CA ALA A 68 -45.89 -23.89 -11.88
C ALA A 68 -46.03 -22.39 -11.58
N ASN A 69 -47.27 -21.86 -11.51
CA ASN A 69 -47.49 -20.44 -11.23
C ASN A 69 -47.05 -20.04 -9.82
N THR A 70 -47.16 -20.94 -8.84
CA THR A 70 -46.70 -20.69 -7.47
C THR A 70 -45.17 -20.59 -7.40
N ILE A 71 -44.44 -21.47 -8.10
CA ILE A 71 -42.98 -21.42 -8.20
C ILE A 71 -42.51 -20.15 -8.90
N ILE A 72 -43.16 -19.75 -10.01
CA ILE A 72 -42.79 -18.52 -10.71
C ILE A 72 -43.06 -17.31 -9.80
N LEU A 73 -44.15 -17.27 -9.02
CA LEU A 73 -44.38 -16.17 -8.08
C LEU A 73 -43.34 -16.16 -6.95
N LEU A 74 -43.01 -17.33 -6.41
CA LEU A 74 -41.97 -17.49 -5.39
C LEU A 74 -40.63 -16.90 -5.87
N SER A 75 -40.29 -17.04 -7.15
CA SER A 75 -39.07 -16.44 -7.69
C SER A 75 -39.01 -14.92 -7.54
N SER A 76 -40.14 -14.21 -7.78
CA SER A 76 -40.22 -12.76 -7.59
C SER A 76 -40.02 -12.33 -6.13
N LEU A 77 -40.49 -13.15 -5.19
CA LEU A 77 -40.26 -12.94 -3.75
C LEU A 77 -38.80 -13.22 -3.36
N LEU A 78 -38.17 -14.25 -3.94
CA LEU A 78 -36.74 -14.51 -3.75
C LEU A 78 -35.89 -13.36 -4.28
N TYR A 79 -36.28 -12.75 -5.41
CA TYR A 79 -35.62 -11.55 -5.91
C TYR A 79 -35.74 -10.38 -4.95
N PHE A 80 -36.95 -10.11 -4.46
CA PHE A 80 -37.22 -9.06 -3.48
C PHE A 80 -36.41 -9.26 -2.19
N GLU A 81 -36.48 -10.44 -1.56
CA GLU A 81 -35.72 -10.75 -0.35
C GLU A 81 -34.19 -10.75 -0.60
N GLY A 82 -33.76 -11.15 -1.80
CA GLY A 82 -32.36 -11.03 -2.21
C GLY A 82 -31.89 -9.58 -2.31
N ILE A 83 -32.72 -8.70 -2.88
CA ILE A 83 -32.45 -7.25 -2.94
C ILE A 83 -32.38 -6.64 -1.54
N ARG A 84 -33.33 -6.98 -0.66
CA ARG A 84 -33.29 -6.54 0.74
C ARG A 84 -32.01 -6.96 1.42
N SER A 85 -31.65 -8.25 1.31
CA SER A 85 -30.43 -8.77 1.91
C SER A 85 -29.17 -8.14 1.34
N PHE A 86 -29.15 -7.81 0.03
CA PHE A 86 -28.00 -7.15 -0.60
C PHE A 86 -27.86 -5.69 -0.19
N CYS A 87 -28.99 -4.99 -0.01
CA CYS A 87 -29.09 -3.64 0.51
C CYS A 87 -28.94 -3.55 2.04
N ASP A 88 -28.52 -4.65 2.70
CA ASP A 88 -28.31 -4.73 4.15
C ASP A 88 -29.61 -4.44 4.97
N LEU A 89 -30.78 -4.73 4.39
CA LEU A 89 -32.10 -4.59 5.01
C LEU A 89 -32.60 -5.91 5.63
N LYS A 90 -33.45 -5.83 6.66
CA LYS A 90 -34.06 -7.02 7.30
C LYS A 90 -35.04 -7.74 6.35
N ASN A 91 -34.95 -9.06 6.25
CA ASN A 91 -35.84 -9.88 5.42
C ASN A 91 -37.27 -9.99 6.01
N ARG A 92 -38.31 -10.14 5.17
CA ARG A 92 -39.73 -10.22 5.57
C ARG A 92 -40.36 -11.58 5.23
N LYS A 93 -39.64 -12.66 5.53
CA LYS A 93 -39.95 -14.04 5.10
C LYS A 93 -41.33 -14.55 5.53
N THR A 94 -41.81 -14.20 6.73
CA THR A 94 -43.13 -14.65 7.25
C THR A 94 -44.30 -14.10 6.44
N LEU A 95 -44.21 -12.84 6.03
CA LEU A 95 -45.22 -12.20 5.19
C LEU A 95 -45.24 -12.84 3.79
N GLY A 96 -44.07 -13.12 3.22
CA GLY A 96 -43.96 -13.82 1.94
C GLY A 96 -44.59 -15.21 1.96
N LEU A 97 -44.37 -15.99 3.02
CA LEU A 97 -44.95 -17.34 3.17
C LEU A 97 -46.48 -17.31 3.20
N PHE A 98 -47.08 -16.36 3.92
CA PHE A 98 -48.53 -16.18 3.98
C PHE A 98 -49.13 -15.95 2.59
N PHE A 99 -48.53 -15.07 1.79
CA PHE A 99 -48.98 -14.81 0.42
C PHE A 99 -48.83 -16.02 -0.52
N ILE A 100 -47.81 -16.86 -0.32
CA ILE A 100 -47.62 -18.10 -1.09
C ILE A 100 -48.75 -19.10 -0.81
N VAL A 101 -49.13 -19.28 0.45
CA VAL A 101 -50.24 -20.17 0.81
C VAL A 101 -51.56 -19.66 0.23
N LEU A 102 -51.79 -18.34 0.33
CA LEU A 102 -52.99 -17.71 -0.21
C LEU A 102 -53.09 -17.87 -1.74
N ILE A 103 -51.99 -17.66 -2.48
CA ILE A 103 -52.01 -17.83 -3.94
C ILE A 103 -52.20 -19.28 -4.34
N LEU A 104 -51.63 -20.23 -3.60
CA LEU A 104 -51.78 -21.65 -3.89
C LEU A 104 -53.24 -22.08 -3.73
N ALA A 105 -53.91 -21.63 -2.67
CA ALA A 105 -55.34 -21.85 -2.46
C ALA A 105 -56.19 -21.19 -3.57
N PHE A 106 -55.89 -19.93 -3.92
CA PHE A 106 -56.55 -19.21 -5.01
C PHE A 106 -56.42 -19.93 -6.35
N GLN A 107 -55.19 -20.32 -6.73
CA GLN A 107 -54.93 -21.03 -7.98
C GLN A 107 -55.63 -22.38 -8.03
N SER A 108 -55.66 -23.11 -6.91
CA SER A 108 -56.37 -24.39 -6.82
C SER A 108 -57.87 -24.21 -7.03
N TYR A 109 -58.49 -23.22 -6.38
CA TYR A 109 -59.91 -22.93 -6.52
C TYR A 109 -60.28 -22.55 -7.96
N PHE A 110 -59.54 -21.62 -8.57
CA PHE A 110 -59.80 -21.17 -9.94
C PHE A 110 -59.31 -22.13 -11.03
N THR A 111 -58.73 -23.27 -10.64
CA THR A 111 -58.37 -24.35 -11.58
C THR A 111 -59.34 -25.52 -11.50
N TYR A 112 -59.89 -25.82 -10.33
CA TYR A 112 -60.71 -27.03 -10.12
C TYR A 112 -62.19 -26.76 -9.82
N VAL A 113 -62.53 -25.59 -9.26
CA VAL A 113 -63.90 -25.27 -8.85
C VAL A 113 -64.56 -24.32 -9.85
N ARG A 114 -63.88 -23.23 -10.20
CA ARG A 114 -64.35 -22.24 -11.18
C ARG A 114 -63.24 -21.93 -12.17
N ASP A 115 -63.28 -22.58 -13.33
CA ASP A 115 -62.24 -22.40 -14.37
C ASP A 115 -62.41 -21.06 -15.09
N ASP A 116 -61.80 -20.02 -14.53
CA ASP A 116 -61.78 -18.66 -15.07
C ASP A 116 -60.33 -18.19 -15.26
N ILE A 117 -59.87 -18.21 -16.52
CA ILE A 117 -58.52 -17.80 -16.90
C ILE A 117 -58.32 -16.29 -16.70
N SER A 118 -59.36 -15.47 -16.92
CA SER A 118 -59.27 -14.01 -16.85
C SER A 118 -58.99 -13.54 -15.43
N VAL A 119 -59.71 -14.10 -14.45
CA VAL A 119 -59.50 -13.79 -13.02
C VAL A 119 -58.10 -14.21 -12.57
N ARG A 120 -57.61 -15.37 -13.02
CA ARG A 120 -56.22 -15.80 -12.74
C ARG A 120 -55.21 -14.82 -13.34
N PHE A 121 -55.37 -14.41 -14.59
CA PHE A 121 -54.48 -13.44 -15.22
C PHE A 121 -54.47 -12.09 -14.51
N PHE A 122 -55.65 -11.59 -14.11
CA PHE A 122 -55.75 -10.34 -13.36
C PHE A 122 -54.97 -10.41 -12.03
N VAL A 123 -55.28 -11.41 -11.19
CA VAL A 123 -54.67 -11.54 -9.85
C VAL A 123 -53.17 -11.78 -9.94
N VAL A 124 -52.72 -12.66 -10.83
CA VAL A 124 -51.29 -12.93 -11.01
C VAL A 124 -50.54 -11.69 -11.49
N SER A 125 -51.12 -10.93 -12.44
CA SER A 125 -50.49 -9.71 -12.95
C SER A 125 -50.41 -8.62 -11.88
N MET A 126 -51.44 -8.46 -11.05
CA MET A 126 -51.40 -7.55 -9.90
C MET A 126 -50.30 -7.92 -8.90
N LEU A 127 -50.18 -9.20 -8.55
CA LEU A 127 -49.16 -9.66 -7.61
C LEU A 127 -47.75 -9.41 -8.13
N TYR A 128 -47.47 -9.73 -9.40
CA TYR A 128 -46.17 -9.42 -10.01
C TYR A 128 -45.91 -7.91 -10.08
N GLY A 129 -46.91 -7.11 -10.43
CA GLY A 129 -46.82 -5.65 -10.42
C GLY A 129 -46.35 -5.14 -9.05
N PHE A 130 -46.97 -5.60 -7.96
CA PHE A 130 -46.57 -5.19 -6.62
C PHE A 130 -45.19 -5.72 -6.22
N THR A 131 -44.87 -7.00 -6.43
CA THR A 131 -43.58 -7.56 -5.98
C THR A 131 -42.39 -6.94 -6.73
N PHE A 132 -42.50 -6.78 -8.05
CA PHE A 132 -41.47 -6.12 -8.86
C PHE A 132 -41.39 -4.62 -8.59
N GLY A 133 -42.52 -3.94 -8.36
CA GLY A 133 -42.55 -2.52 -8.00
C GLY A 133 -41.86 -2.27 -6.66
N MET A 134 -42.12 -3.10 -5.64
CA MET A 134 -41.43 -3.03 -4.35
C MET A 134 -39.92 -3.27 -4.50
N ALA A 135 -39.51 -4.26 -5.28
CA ALA A 135 -38.10 -4.51 -5.59
C ALA A 135 -37.42 -3.31 -6.27
N ALA A 136 -38.09 -2.67 -7.24
CA ALA A 136 -37.58 -1.48 -7.91
C ALA A 136 -37.40 -0.31 -6.93
N VAL A 137 -38.40 -0.05 -6.08
CA VAL A 137 -38.35 1.02 -5.07
C VAL A 137 -37.17 0.83 -4.12
N GLU A 138 -36.91 -0.39 -3.68
CA GLU A 138 -35.77 -0.67 -2.80
C GLU A 138 -34.41 -0.44 -3.48
N LEU A 139 -34.28 -0.80 -4.75
CA LEU A 139 -33.07 -0.56 -5.52
C LEU A 139 -32.83 0.94 -5.73
N PHE A 140 -33.86 1.71 -6.07
CA PHE A 140 -33.71 3.16 -6.24
C PHE A 140 -33.44 3.90 -4.93
N ARG A 141 -34.11 3.50 -3.85
CA ARG A 141 -34.01 4.17 -2.54
C ARG A 141 -32.67 3.89 -1.85
N ASN A 142 -32.13 2.68 -1.97
CA ASN A 142 -30.93 2.24 -1.25
C ASN A 142 -29.67 2.18 -2.13
N ALA A 143 -29.69 2.87 -3.28
CA ALA A 143 -28.54 2.93 -4.19
C ALA A 143 -27.33 3.58 -3.50
N LYS A 144 -26.26 2.80 -3.31
CA LYS A 144 -24.98 3.30 -2.77
C LYS A 144 -24.36 4.24 -3.81
N PRO A 145 -23.82 5.43 -3.44
CA PRO A 145 -23.37 6.43 -4.43
C PRO A 145 -22.37 5.92 -5.48
N HIS A 146 -21.44 5.06 -5.07
CA HIS A 146 -20.41 4.48 -5.94
C HIS A 146 -20.90 3.29 -6.78
N LEU A 147 -22.10 2.76 -6.51
CA LEU A 147 -22.72 1.64 -7.24
C LEU A 147 -24.04 2.07 -7.91
N ARG A 148 -24.29 3.38 -7.99
CA ARG A 148 -25.62 3.91 -8.33
C ARG A 148 -26.09 3.46 -9.72
N SER A 149 -25.17 3.36 -10.68
CA SER A 149 -25.46 2.95 -12.05
C SER A 149 -26.07 1.55 -12.11
N THR A 150 -25.44 0.55 -11.48
CA THR A 150 -25.92 -0.84 -11.50
C THR A 150 -27.21 -1.04 -10.73
N TYR A 151 -27.40 -0.31 -9.61
CA TYR A 151 -28.68 -0.30 -8.89
C TYR A 151 -29.80 0.27 -9.75
N TRP A 152 -29.56 1.38 -10.44
CA TRP A 152 -30.58 2.04 -11.27
C TRP A 152 -30.92 1.25 -12.52
N PHE A 153 -29.94 0.63 -13.16
CA PHE A 153 -30.17 -0.28 -14.29
C PHE A 153 -31.06 -1.47 -13.89
N THR A 154 -30.71 -2.13 -12.78
CA THR A 154 -31.48 -3.27 -12.25
C THR A 154 -32.88 -2.81 -11.84
N GLY A 155 -32.97 -1.71 -11.08
CA GLY A 155 -34.24 -1.14 -10.63
C GLY A 155 -35.16 -0.74 -11.78
N SER A 156 -34.60 -0.20 -12.88
CA SER A 156 -35.36 0.15 -14.08
C SER A 156 -35.94 -1.08 -14.78
N SER A 157 -35.19 -2.19 -14.80
CA SER A 157 -35.69 -3.47 -15.32
C SER A 157 -36.89 -3.98 -14.51
N PHE A 158 -36.80 -3.91 -13.18
CA PHE A 158 -37.91 -4.25 -12.28
C PHE A 158 -39.11 -3.30 -12.43
N ALA A 159 -38.87 -1.99 -12.53
CA ALA A 159 -39.91 -0.97 -12.71
C ALA A 159 -40.64 -1.14 -14.05
N GLY A 160 -39.91 -1.41 -15.13
CA GLY A 160 -40.48 -1.69 -16.45
C GLY A 160 -41.41 -2.90 -16.43
N LEU A 161 -40.97 -4.01 -15.80
CA LEU A 161 -41.82 -5.19 -15.68
C LEU A 161 -43.03 -4.94 -14.78
N SER A 162 -42.84 -4.24 -13.66
CA SER A 162 -43.93 -3.84 -12.76
C SER A 162 -45.01 -3.04 -13.49
N PHE A 163 -44.61 -2.00 -14.25
CA PHE A 163 -45.53 -1.17 -15.03
C PHE A 163 -46.29 -2.01 -16.06
N PHE A 164 -45.58 -2.86 -16.80
CA PHE A 164 -46.18 -3.75 -17.79
C PHE A 164 -47.18 -4.72 -17.14
N MET A 165 -46.89 -5.25 -15.95
CA MET A 165 -47.79 -6.16 -15.24
C MET A 165 -49.07 -5.48 -14.76
N PHE A 166 -49.01 -4.22 -14.29
CA PHE A 166 -50.22 -3.46 -14.00
C PHE A 166 -51.04 -3.16 -15.26
N PHE A 167 -50.38 -2.81 -16.36
CA PHE A 167 -51.05 -2.65 -17.65
C PHE A 167 -51.73 -3.95 -18.10
N ARG A 168 -51.04 -5.09 -17.98
CA ARG A 168 -51.61 -6.41 -18.28
C ARG A 168 -52.81 -6.74 -17.39
N ALA A 169 -52.77 -6.41 -16.09
CA ALA A 169 -53.89 -6.59 -15.19
C ALA A 169 -55.12 -5.78 -15.66
N LEU A 170 -54.92 -4.51 -16.04
CA LEU A 170 -55.99 -3.68 -16.58
C LEU A 170 -56.61 -4.28 -17.85
N ILE A 171 -55.78 -4.76 -18.78
CA ILE A 171 -56.25 -5.43 -20.00
C ILE A 171 -57.03 -6.71 -19.68
N ALA A 172 -56.54 -7.54 -18.75
CA ALA A 172 -57.23 -8.78 -18.34
C ALA A 172 -58.59 -8.53 -17.67
N TYR A 173 -58.78 -7.35 -17.08
CA TYR A 173 -60.07 -6.94 -16.50
C TYR A 173 -61.04 -6.42 -17.58
N LEU A 174 -60.55 -5.61 -18.53
CA LEU A 174 -61.37 -4.98 -19.55
C LEU A 174 -61.75 -5.92 -20.70
N TYR A 175 -60.87 -6.86 -21.04
CA TYR A 175 -61.05 -7.77 -22.16
C TYR A 175 -60.96 -9.22 -21.65
N PRO A 176 -62.06 -9.99 -21.72
CA PRO A 176 -62.04 -11.40 -21.35
C PRO A 176 -60.93 -12.14 -22.09
N GLY A 177 -60.15 -12.90 -21.32
CA GLY A 177 -58.97 -13.59 -21.83
C GLY A 177 -59.32 -14.66 -22.86
N PRO A 178 -58.30 -15.17 -23.57
CA PRO A 178 -58.48 -16.28 -24.50
C PRO A 178 -59.10 -17.52 -23.83
N SER A 179 -59.81 -18.32 -24.62
CA SER A 179 -60.44 -19.57 -24.18
C SER A 179 -59.43 -20.62 -23.69
N ASP A 180 -58.20 -20.60 -24.22
CA ASP A 180 -57.10 -21.45 -23.74
C ASP A 180 -55.79 -20.65 -23.62
N PHE A 181 -54.94 -21.10 -22.69
CA PHE A 181 -53.65 -20.50 -22.40
C PHE A 181 -52.71 -20.48 -23.60
N PHE A 182 -52.67 -21.50 -24.45
CA PHE A 182 -51.80 -21.52 -25.64
C PHE A 182 -52.45 -20.99 -26.90
N SER A 183 -53.69 -20.50 -26.82
CA SER A 183 -54.31 -19.89 -27.99
C SER A 183 -53.56 -18.61 -28.41
N PRO A 184 -53.46 -18.33 -29.72
CA PRO A 184 -52.71 -17.18 -30.21
C PRO A 184 -53.23 -15.87 -29.62
N SER A 185 -52.35 -15.15 -28.92
CA SER A 185 -52.71 -13.93 -28.21
C SER A 185 -51.55 -12.95 -28.16
N MET A 186 -51.76 -11.74 -28.71
CA MET A 186 -50.72 -10.71 -28.76
C MET A 186 -50.24 -10.30 -27.37
N ILE A 187 -51.16 -10.18 -26.40
CA ILE A 187 -50.80 -9.82 -25.02
C ILE A 187 -49.94 -10.91 -24.36
N GLN A 188 -50.18 -12.19 -24.66
CA GLN A 188 -49.34 -13.28 -24.17
C GLN A 188 -47.96 -13.24 -24.81
N ALA A 189 -47.89 -13.09 -26.14
CA ALA A 189 -46.61 -13.02 -26.85
C ALA A 189 -45.73 -11.88 -26.32
N VAL A 190 -46.30 -10.67 -26.19
CA VAL A 190 -45.60 -9.51 -25.62
C VAL A 190 -45.16 -9.76 -24.18
N THR A 191 -45.96 -10.47 -23.38
CA THR A 191 -45.61 -10.77 -21.99
C THR A 191 -44.40 -11.68 -21.87
N PHE A 192 -44.33 -12.76 -22.67
CA PHE A 192 -43.18 -13.66 -22.64
C PHE A 192 -41.92 -13.01 -23.20
N ILE A 193 -42.05 -12.13 -24.19
CA ILE A 193 -40.92 -11.35 -24.73
C ILE A 193 -40.38 -10.38 -23.69
N ILE A 194 -41.26 -9.57 -23.07
CA ILE A 194 -40.85 -8.60 -22.04
C ILE A 194 -40.28 -9.31 -20.81
N ALA A 195 -40.90 -10.40 -20.36
CA ALA A 195 -40.40 -11.20 -19.25
C ALA A 195 -39.00 -11.76 -19.53
N GLY A 196 -38.74 -12.27 -20.75
CA GLY A 196 -37.43 -12.77 -21.15
C GLY A 196 -36.37 -11.67 -21.22
N LEU A 197 -36.68 -10.55 -21.89
CA LEU A 197 -35.76 -9.43 -22.08
C LEU A 197 -35.40 -8.73 -20.77
N LEU A 198 -36.41 -8.33 -19.99
CA LEU A 198 -36.16 -7.73 -18.68
C LEU A 198 -35.55 -8.75 -17.72
N GLY A 199 -35.88 -10.04 -17.90
CA GLY A 199 -35.30 -11.17 -17.18
C GLY A 199 -33.79 -11.29 -17.27
N MET A 200 -33.28 -11.17 -18.48
CA MET A 200 -31.85 -11.01 -18.72
C MET A 200 -31.34 -9.72 -18.07
N GLY A 201 -32.05 -8.60 -18.25
CA GLY A 201 -31.70 -7.29 -17.70
C GLY A 201 -31.43 -7.31 -16.20
N TRP A 202 -32.37 -7.79 -15.38
CA TRP A 202 -32.14 -7.84 -13.93
C TRP A 202 -31.10 -8.87 -13.53
N THR A 203 -30.96 -9.99 -14.26
CA THR A 203 -29.94 -11.00 -13.92
C THR A 203 -28.53 -10.50 -14.20
N ILE A 204 -28.33 -9.83 -15.34
CA ILE A 204 -27.08 -9.10 -15.63
C ILE A 204 -26.86 -8.02 -14.58
N GLY A 205 -27.92 -7.30 -14.19
CA GLY A 205 -27.90 -6.32 -13.11
C GLY A 205 -27.39 -6.88 -11.78
N PHE A 206 -27.90 -8.04 -11.35
CA PHE A 206 -27.44 -8.73 -10.14
C PHE A 206 -25.97 -9.15 -10.20
N ILE A 207 -25.52 -9.67 -11.35
CA ILE A 207 -24.12 -10.04 -11.56
C ILE A 207 -23.22 -8.80 -11.46
N ASN A 208 -23.60 -7.72 -12.14
CA ASN A 208 -22.84 -6.47 -12.13
C ASN A 208 -22.82 -5.81 -10.75
N MET A 209 -23.96 -5.77 -10.03
CA MET A 209 -24.01 -5.25 -8.66
C MET A 209 -23.08 -6.03 -7.71
N ASN A 210 -23.03 -7.37 -7.83
CA ASN A 210 -22.10 -8.19 -7.06
C ASN A 210 -20.64 -7.94 -7.48
N GLY A 211 -20.40 -7.81 -8.79
CA GLY A 211 -19.08 -7.53 -9.37
C GLY A 211 -18.51 -6.18 -8.90
N GLU A 212 -19.26 -5.10 -9.06
CA GLU A 212 -18.81 -3.76 -8.64
C GLU A 212 -18.60 -3.66 -7.13
N ARG A 213 -19.44 -4.32 -6.31
CA ARG A 213 -19.22 -4.37 -4.85
C ARG A 213 -17.94 -5.14 -4.52
N LEU A 214 -17.67 -6.25 -5.21
CA LEU A 214 -16.43 -7.03 -5.06
C LEU A 214 -15.20 -6.20 -5.48
N GLU A 215 -15.26 -5.52 -6.62
CA GLU A 215 -14.19 -4.65 -7.10
C GLU A 215 -13.93 -3.48 -6.14
N SER A 216 -14.99 -2.88 -5.58
CA SER A 216 -14.86 -1.81 -4.59
C SER A 216 -14.17 -2.28 -3.31
N ASP A 217 -14.55 -3.44 -2.77
CA ASP A 217 -13.92 -4.01 -1.59
C ASP A 217 -12.47 -4.44 -1.86
N LEU A 218 -12.19 -4.97 -3.06
CA LEU A 218 -10.83 -5.34 -3.47
C LEU A 218 -9.93 -4.12 -3.62
N LYS A 219 -10.44 -3.03 -4.21
CA LYS A 219 -9.71 -1.76 -4.30
C LYS A 219 -9.37 -1.21 -2.93
N LYS A 220 -10.31 -1.19 -2.00
CA LYS A 220 -10.06 -0.73 -0.62
C LYS A 220 -8.99 -1.56 0.08
N ALA A 221 -9.05 -2.89 -0.04
CA ALA A 221 -8.04 -3.78 0.55
C ALA A 221 -6.65 -3.57 -0.07
N SER A 222 -6.59 -3.32 -1.40
CA SER A 222 -5.35 -3.00 -2.09
C SER A 222 -4.76 -1.66 -1.63
N ASP A 223 -5.60 -0.62 -1.51
CA ASP A 223 -5.17 0.70 -1.06
C ASP A 223 -4.66 0.66 0.39
N GLU A 224 -5.34 -0.09 1.28
CA GLU A 224 -4.90 -0.32 2.66
C GLU A 224 -3.54 -1.04 2.70
N THR A 225 -3.38 -2.11 1.92
CA THR A 225 -2.11 -2.86 1.85
C THR A 225 -0.97 -1.98 1.33
N ASN A 226 -1.21 -1.17 0.29
CA ASN A 226 -0.21 -0.26 -0.26
C ASN A 226 0.24 0.78 0.78
N SER A 227 -0.71 1.37 1.53
CA SER A 227 -0.39 2.34 2.58
C SER A 227 0.46 1.74 3.71
N LEU A 228 0.22 0.47 4.06
CA LEU A 228 1.01 -0.24 5.07
C LEU A 228 2.43 -0.54 4.58
N CYS A 229 2.59 -0.95 3.31
CA CYS A 229 3.91 -1.15 2.70
C CYS A 229 4.71 0.15 2.66
N GLU A 230 4.10 1.26 2.24
CA GLU A 230 4.76 2.58 2.23
C GLU A 230 5.23 2.99 3.63
N PHE A 231 4.40 2.78 4.65
CA PHE A 231 4.75 3.05 6.04
C PHE A 231 5.90 2.15 6.54
N ALA A 232 5.87 0.87 6.21
CA ALA A 232 6.90 -0.09 6.58
C ALA A 232 8.25 0.26 5.93
N ASP A 233 8.25 0.61 4.64
CA ASP A 233 9.44 1.05 3.90
C ASP A 233 10.03 2.33 4.50
N GLN A 234 9.18 3.31 4.82
CA GLN A 234 9.63 4.55 5.46
C GLN A 234 10.26 4.28 6.84
N SER A 235 9.64 3.40 7.62
CA SER A 235 10.13 3.01 8.95
C SER A 235 11.46 2.26 8.86
N SER A 236 11.59 1.34 7.90
CA SER A 236 12.83 0.61 7.63
C SER A 236 14.00 1.54 7.27
N ARG A 237 13.76 2.54 6.41
CA ARG A 237 14.77 3.55 6.04
C ARG A 237 15.23 4.37 7.25
N LYS A 238 14.29 4.86 8.07
CA LYS A 238 14.61 5.62 9.29
C LYS A 238 15.41 4.77 10.28
N LEU A 239 15.04 3.50 10.45
CA LEU A 239 15.77 2.58 11.34
C LEU A 239 17.19 2.33 10.83
N SER A 240 17.39 2.15 9.52
CA SER A 240 18.72 2.00 8.93
C SER A 240 19.60 3.23 9.19
N GLN A 241 19.07 4.44 8.98
CA GLN A 241 19.80 5.69 9.24
C GLN A 241 20.17 5.84 10.72
N ALA A 242 19.22 5.61 11.63
CA ALA A 242 19.48 5.67 13.07
C ALA A 242 20.51 4.62 13.52
N MET A 243 20.50 3.43 12.91
CA MET A 243 21.48 2.38 13.20
C MET A 243 22.89 2.75 12.72
N ASP A 244 23.02 3.42 11.57
CA ASP A 244 24.32 3.88 11.07
C ASP A 244 24.90 5.01 11.94
N GLU A 245 24.08 5.95 12.41
CA GLU A 245 24.49 7.00 13.36
C GLU A 245 24.93 6.41 14.72
N LEU A 246 24.19 5.40 15.21
CA LEU A 246 24.52 4.73 16.46
C LEU A 246 25.84 3.97 16.37
N LYS A 247 26.08 3.23 15.28
CA LYS A 247 27.36 2.54 15.03
C LYS A 247 28.55 3.51 14.98
N LEU A 248 28.39 4.66 14.32
CA LEU A 248 29.45 5.66 14.26
C LEU A 248 29.75 6.24 15.66
N THR A 249 28.71 6.55 16.42
CA THR A 249 28.83 7.05 17.80
C THR A 249 29.51 6.03 18.71
N GLU A 250 29.16 4.75 18.58
CA GLU A 250 29.77 3.65 19.33
C GLU A 250 31.26 3.51 18.98
N LYS A 251 31.61 3.60 17.69
CA LYS A 251 33.00 3.55 17.22
C LYS A 251 33.83 4.72 17.74
N PHE A 252 33.27 5.93 17.81
CA PHE A 252 33.95 7.09 18.41
C PHE A 252 34.19 6.94 19.91
N LYS A 253 33.24 6.33 20.64
CA LYS A 253 33.41 6.05 22.06
C LYS A 253 34.48 4.98 22.30
N SER A 254 34.47 3.90 21.51
CA SER A 254 35.45 2.82 21.67
C SER A 254 36.87 3.28 21.36
N ILE A 255 37.08 4.07 20.30
CA ILE A 255 38.40 4.65 19.99
C ILE A 255 38.88 5.57 21.11
N ARG A 256 38.01 6.45 21.63
CA ARG A 256 38.38 7.34 22.75
C ARG A 256 38.84 6.54 23.97
N LEU A 257 38.13 5.49 24.35
CA LEU A 257 38.50 4.62 25.48
C LEU A 257 39.84 3.92 25.22
N ALA A 258 40.01 3.33 24.03
CA ALA A 258 41.24 2.64 23.66
C ALA A 258 42.46 3.59 23.68
N LEU A 259 42.32 4.82 23.15
CA LEU A 259 43.38 5.82 23.20
C LEU A 259 43.70 6.26 24.63
N PHE A 260 42.69 6.40 25.49
CA PHE A 260 42.90 6.74 26.89
C PHE A 260 43.64 5.63 27.64
N GLU A 261 43.22 4.38 27.51
CA GLU A 261 43.91 3.23 28.11
C GLU A 261 45.35 3.10 27.59
N PHE A 262 45.55 3.23 26.27
CA PHE A 262 46.87 3.18 25.65
C PHE A 262 47.80 4.29 26.19
N SER A 263 47.25 5.47 26.47
CA SER A 263 48.01 6.59 27.00
C SER A 263 48.60 6.34 28.39
N VAL A 264 48.05 5.42 29.19
CA VAL A 264 48.55 5.16 30.55
C VAL A 264 49.93 4.51 30.51
N THR A 265 50.18 3.61 29.56
CA THR A 265 51.39 2.77 29.52
C THR A 265 52.39 3.16 28.44
N HIS A 266 51.99 3.91 27.42
CA HIS A 266 52.84 4.27 26.28
C HIS A 266 53.32 5.72 26.36
N SER A 267 54.30 6.09 25.53
CA SER A 267 54.78 7.48 25.41
C SER A 267 53.81 8.38 24.65
N LEU A 268 54.02 9.71 24.73
CA LEU A 268 53.21 10.67 23.97
C LEU A 268 53.34 10.46 22.45
N GLU A 269 54.54 10.11 21.96
CA GLU A 269 54.77 9.87 20.54
C GLU A 269 53.98 8.64 20.05
N GLU A 270 54.02 7.54 20.81
CA GLU A 270 53.27 6.33 20.49
C GLU A 270 51.76 6.58 20.52
N LEU A 271 51.26 7.34 21.49
CA LEU A 271 49.85 7.72 21.57
C LEU A 271 49.40 8.52 20.34
N LEU A 272 50.17 9.54 19.94
CA LEU A 272 49.83 10.37 18.78
C LEU A 272 49.89 9.56 17.48
N LYS A 273 50.90 8.68 17.34
CA LYS A 273 51.00 7.77 16.21
C LYS A 273 49.80 6.82 16.14
N LYS A 274 49.41 6.20 17.27
CA LYS A 274 48.22 5.34 17.35
C LYS A 274 46.94 6.11 17.03
N THR A 275 46.83 7.35 17.50
CA THR A 275 45.69 8.21 17.19
C THR A 275 45.62 8.52 15.69
N LEU A 276 46.73 8.85 15.06
CA LEU A 276 46.79 9.09 13.62
C LEU A 276 46.44 7.83 12.82
N ASP A 277 46.85 6.65 13.26
CA ASP A 277 46.45 5.39 12.62
C ASP A 277 44.93 5.19 12.66
N GLU A 278 44.28 5.45 13.81
CA GLU A 278 42.81 5.36 13.95
C GLU A 278 42.07 6.38 13.08
N VAL A 279 42.57 7.62 13.02
CA VAL A 279 41.98 8.67 12.16
C VAL A 279 42.12 8.30 10.69
N CYS A 280 43.30 7.86 10.27
CA CYS A 280 43.58 7.40 8.91
C CYS A 280 42.70 6.22 8.50
N GLU A 281 42.52 5.24 9.39
CA GLU A 281 41.66 4.09 9.14
C GLU A 281 40.19 4.52 8.96
N LEU A 282 39.69 5.40 9.83
CA LEU A 282 38.31 5.89 9.75
C LEU A 282 38.02 6.73 8.51
N THR A 283 38.98 7.53 8.06
CA THR A 283 38.82 8.38 6.87
C THR A 283 39.25 7.69 5.58
N GLY A 284 39.82 6.47 5.65
CA GLY A 284 40.41 5.78 4.51
C GLY A 284 41.62 6.54 3.92
N SER A 285 42.31 7.31 4.76
CA SER A 285 43.42 8.16 4.34
C SER A 285 44.76 7.46 4.59
N PRO A 286 45.64 7.33 3.59
CA PRO A 286 46.95 6.72 3.77
C PRO A 286 47.95 7.61 4.53
N ILE A 287 47.71 8.92 4.57
CA ILE A 287 48.60 9.89 5.20
C ILE A 287 47.94 10.50 6.42
N GLY A 288 48.68 10.60 7.52
CA GLY A 288 48.27 11.25 8.76
C GLY A 288 49.44 11.91 9.45
N PHE A 289 49.27 13.14 9.90
CA PHE A 289 50.29 13.91 10.61
C PHE A 289 49.70 14.76 11.73
N TYR A 290 50.51 15.02 12.74
CA TYR A 290 50.15 15.87 13.88
C TYR A 290 51.29 16.86 14.18
N HIS A 291 50.92 18.09 14.52
CA HIS A 291 51.87 19.15 14.88
C HIS A 291 51.39 19.87 16.11
N PHE A 292 52.30 20.11 17.07
CA PHE A 292 52.05 21.09 18.12
C PHE A 292 52.33 22.49 17.59
N VAL A 293 51.52 23.43 18.03
CA VAL A 293 51.77 24.86 17.85
C VAL A 293 52.30 25.40 19.16
N GLU A 294 53.48 26.03 19.12
CA GLU A 294 54.09 26.57 20.32
C GLU A 294 53.35 27.81 20.84
N ALA A 295 53.67 28.21 22.07
CA ALA A 295 53.03 29.34 22.75
C ALA A 295 53.17 30.68 22.00
N ASP A 296 54.19 30.81 21.15
CA ASP A 296 54.42 31.98 20.30
C ASP A 296 53.46 32.08 19.11
N GLN A 297 52.66 31.03 18.85
CA GLN A 297 51.74 30.91 17.71
C GLN A 297 52.40 31.11 16.34
N LYS A 298 53.71 30.88 16.27
CA LYS A 298 54.53 31.06 15.06
C LYS A 298 55.39 29.86 14.78
N THR A 299 55.74 29.10 15.81
CA THR A 299 56.59 27.92 15.70
C THR A 299 55.75 26.66 15.71
N LEU A 300 55.99 25.80 14.71
CA LEU A 300 55.46 24.45 14.67
C LEU A 300 56.53 23.49 15.18
N THR A 301 56.12 22.58 16.06
CA THR A 301 56.93 21.47 16.51
C THR A 301 56.29 20.19 15.98
N LEU A 302 56.94 19.58 14.98
CA LEU A 302 56.43 18.39 14.31
C LEU A 302 56.47 17.20 15.27
N GLN A 303 55.30 16.68 15.64
CA GLN A 303 55.20 15.52 16.52
C GLN A 303 54.20 14.52 15.95
N ALA A 304 54.77 13.43 15.45
CA ALA A 304 54.14 12.21 14.96
C ALA A 304 53.56 12.26 13.54
N TRP A 305 53.81 11.14 12.87
CA TRP A 305 53.19 10.71 11.62
C TRP A 305 52.57 9.34 11.86
N SER A 306 51.50 9.01 11.12
CA SER A 306 50.90 7.67 11.18
C SER A 306 51.92 6.60 10.78
N THR A 307 51.71 5.37 11.25
CA THR A 307 52.56 4.21 10.92
C THR A 307 52.75 4.07 9.42
N ARG A 308 51.65 4.16 8.67
CA ARG A 308 51.68 4.02 7.21
C ARG A 308 52.42 5.17 6.54
N THR A 309 52.25 6.41 7.02
CA THR A 309 52.97 7.57 6.50
C THR A 309 54.49 7.40 6.62
N VAL A 310 54.98 6.97 7.79
CA VAL A 310 56.41 6.76 8.04
C VAL A 310 56.96 5.62 7.18
N ASN A 311 56.23 4.51 7.07
CA ASN A 311 56.75 3.30 6.43
C ASN A 311 56.69 3.36 4.90
N GLU A 312 55.65 3.98 4.33
CA GLU A 312 55.35 3.86 2.90
C GLU A 312 55.50 5.18 2.13
N TYR A 313 55.34 6.35 2.76
CA TYR A 313 55.11 7.60 2.03
C TYR A 313 56.13 8.72 2.29
N CYS A 314 56.57 8.93 3.53
CA CYS A 314 57.44 10.04 3.89
C CYS A 314 58.76 9.53 4.47
N LYS A 315 59.86 9.75 3.74
CA LYS A 315 61.23 9.43 4.18
C LYS A 315 62.04 10.67 4.59
N ALA A 316 61.41 11.84 4.57
CA ALA A 316 62.06 13.11 4.92
C ALA A 316 62.49 13.13 6.41
N GLU A 317 63.69 13.63 6.69
CA GLU A 317 64.15 13.90 8.05
C GLU A 317 63.38 15.10 8.62
N GLY A 318 62.31 14.83 9.37
CA GLY A 318 61.45 15.87 9.97
C GLY A 318 61.17 15.69 11.46
N LYS A 319 61.62 14.59 12.07
CA LYS A 319 61.31 14.25 13.47
C LYS A 319 61.99 15.26 14.42
N GLY A 320 61.18 16.08 15.10
CA GLY A 320 61.66 17.10 16.04
C GLY A 320 62.17 18.40 15.40
N MET A 321 61.92 18.62 14.10
CA MET A 321 62.29 19.87 13.44
C MET A 321 61.31 20.99 13.81
N HIS A 322 61.86 22.12 14.27
CA HIS A 322 61.12 23.37 14.46
C HIS A 322 61.17 24.17 13.16
N TYR A 323 60.00 24.59 12.65
CA TYR A 323 59.94 25.53 11.54
C TYR A 323 58.80 26.51 11.74
N GLY A 324 58.96 27.71 11.17
CA GLY A 324 57.97 28.76 11.25
C GLY A 324 56.74 28.44 10.40
N ILE A 325 55.55 28.80 10.89
CA ILE A 325 54.27 28.71 10.16
C ILE A 325 54.35 29.47 8.83
N ASP A 326 55.12 30.56 8.78
CA ASP A 326 55.42 31.34 7.57
C ASP A 326 56.18 30.56 6.50
N LYS A 327 56.86 29.47 6.87
CA LYS A 327 57.56 28.56 5.96
C LYS A 327 56.74 27.32 5.60
N ALA A 328 55.65 27.06 6.32
CA ALA A 328 54.76 25.94 6.04
C ALA A 328 53.96 26.15 4.74
N GLY A 329 53.60 25.04 4.09
CA GLY A 329 52.85 25.00 2.83
C GLY A 329 51.35 25.28 3.03
N VAL A 330 50.51 24.78 2.14
CA VAL A 330 49.06 25.10 2.13
C VAL A 330 48.32 24.55 3.37
N TRP A 331 48.84 23.50 4.00
CA TRP A 331 48.20 22.88 5.16
C TRP A 331 48.06 23.81 6.39
N VAL A 332 48.80 24.92 6.48
CA VAL A 332 48.59 25.94 7.54
C VAL A 332 47.46 26.93 7.23
N ASP A 333 46.73 26.78 6.12
CA ASP A 333 45.54 27.58 5.86
C ASP A 333 44.48 27.40 6.97
N CYS A 334 44.45 26.22 7.59
CA CYS A 334 43.62 25.99 8.78
C CYS A 334 43.98 26.90 9.96
N VAL A 335 45.25 27.31 10.09
CA VAL A 335 45.74 28.23 11.12
C VAL A 335 45.25 29.64 10.83
N HIS A 336 45.42 30.10 9.59
CA HIS A 336 45.01 31.44 9.17
C HIS A 336 43.50 31.62 9.24
N GLN A 337 42.75 30.60 8.81
CA GLN A 337 41.29 30.63 8.77
C GLN A 337 40.66 30.25 10.12
N LYS A 338 41.42 29.68 11.05
CA LYS A 338 40.96 29.17 12.36
C LYS A 338 39.77 28.20 12.26
N LYS A 339 39.75 27.41 11.19
CA LYS A 339 38.71 26.40 10.93
C LYS A 339 39.31 25.22 10.16
N PRO A 340 38.64 24.05 10.17
CA PRO A 340 38.98 22.94 9.28
C PRO A 340 39.04 23.39 7.82
N VAL A 341 40.00 22.87 7.06
CA VAL A 341 40.17 23.17 5.64
C VAL A 341 40.35 21.89 4.85
N ILE A 342 39.63 21.78 3.73
CA ILE A 342 39.76 20.71 2.75
C ILE A 342 40.41 21.28 1.48
N HIS A 343 41.45 20.62 1.01
CA HIS A 343 42.02 20.80 -0.31
C HIS A 343 41.86 19.49 -1.09
N ASN A 344 40.78 19.35 -1.86
CA ASN A 344 40.54 18.14 -2.66
C ASN A 344 41.37 18.07 -3.96
N ASP A 345 41.85 19.22 -4.43
CA ASP A 345 42.76 19.35 -5.56
C ASP A 345 43.96 20.21 -5.15
N TYR A 346 44.91 19.59 -4.47
CA TYR A 346 46.15 20.25 -4.04
C TYR A 346 46.96 20.78 -5.23
N ALA A 347 46.86 20.12 -6.39
CA ALA A 347 47.66 20.46 -7.56
C ALA A 347 47.27 21.83 -8.16
N SER A 348 45.99 22.19 -8.08
CA SER A 348 45.44 23.43 -8.61
C SER A 348 45.74 24.69 -7.78
N LEU A 349 46.27 24.55 -6.56
CA LEU A 349 46.43 25.65 -5.62
C LEU A 349 47.55 26.64 -6.06
N PRO A 350 47.23 27.93 -6.29
CA PRO A 350 48.16 28.87 -6.91
C PRO A 350 49.32 29.30 -6.01
N TYR A 351 49.18 29.17 -4.68
CA TYR A 351 50.17 29.57 -3.68
C TYR A 351 50.83 28.36 -2.98
N ARG A 352 50.75 27.16 -3.57
CA ARG A 352 51.42 25.98 -3.00
C ARG A 352 52.93 26.23 -2.93
N LYS A 353 53.51 26.05 -1.74
CA LYS A 353 54.97 25.94 -1.60
C LYS A 353 55.38 24.53 -2.03
N GLY A 354 56.55 24.40 -2.65
CA GLY A 354 57.10 23.10 -3.02
C GLY A 354 57.21 22.15 -1.81
N LEU A 355 57.17 20.84 -2.05
CA LEU A 355 57.35 19.84 -1.01
C LEU A 355 58.86 19.58 -0.80
N PRO A 356 59.32 19.41 0.45
CA PRO A 356 60.71 19.02 0.73
C PRO A 356 61.09 17.71 0.04
N GLU A 357 62.38 17.51 -0.21
CA GLU A 357 62.89 16.26 -0.77
C GLU A 357 62.55 15.07 0.16
N GLY A 358 62.00 14.00 -0.41
CA GLY A 358 61.56 12.81 0.35
C GLY A 358 60.15 12.88 0.97
N HIS A 359 59.41 13.97 0.77
CA HIS A 359 58.03 14.11 1.22
C HIS A 359 57.04 13.40 0.29
N ALA A 360 55.96 12.85 0.87
CA ALA A 360 54.89 12.19 0.12
C ALA A 360 54.18 13.16 -0.85
N PRO A 361 53.82 12.74 -2.08
CA PRO A 361 53.02 13.58 -2.96
C PRO A 361 51.63 13.81 -2.35
N VAL A 362 51.19 15.07 -2.28
CA VAL A 362 49.88 15.45 -1.76
C VAL A 362 48.92 15.68 -2.94
N ILE A 363 47.90 14.83 -3.04
CA ILE A 363 46.80 14.94 -4.01
C ILE A 363 45.66 15.73 -3.38
N ARG A 364 45.30 15.33 -2.15
CA ARG A 364 44.27 15.98 -1.35
C ARG A 364 44.59 15.89 0.12
N GLU A 365 44.13 16.88 0.88
CA GLU A 365 44.31 16.94 2.33
C GLU A 365 43.08 17.52 3.03
N LEU A 366 42.87 17.06 4.25
CA LEU A 366 41.95 17.64 5.22
C LEU A 366 42.77 17.95 6.47
N VAL A 367 42.76 19.21 6.89
CA VAL A 367 43.55 19.69 8.02
C VAL A 367 42.65 20.41 9.02
N VAL A 368 42.74 20.01 10.28
CA VAL A 368 41.93 20.52 11.38
C VAL A 368 42.82 21.21 12.42
N PRO A 369 42.54 22.48 12.78
CA PRO A 369 43.21 23.14 13.89
C PRO A 369 42.51 22.78 15.21
N ILE A 370 43.28 22.42 16.22
CA ILE A 370 42.78 22.16 17.58
C ILE A 370 42.88 23.46 18.38
N MET A 371 41.73 24.00 18.78
CA MET A 371 41.62 25.33 19.39
C MET A 371 41.33 25.25 20.89
N ARG A 372 42.05 26.00 21.73
CA ARG A 372 41.71 26.21 23.15
C ARG A 372 41.82 27.69 23.51
N SER A 373 40.78 28.24 24.13
CA SER A 373 40.73 29.64 24.55
C SER A 373 41.13 30.65 23.45
N GLY A 374 40.70 30.39 22.20
CA GLY A 374 40.98 31.24 21.04
C GLY A 374 42.39 31.10 20.42
N LYS A 375 43.24 30.21 20.94
CA LYS A 375 44.58 29.88 20.42
C LYS A 375 44.60 28.51 19.76
N ILE A 376 45.47 28.34 18.76
CA ILE A 376 45.71 27.05 18.13
C ILE A 376 46.75 26.32 18.94
N MET A 377 46.41 25.13 19.42
CA MET A 377 47.26 24.33 20.28
C MET A 377 48.00 23.26 19.50
N ALA A 378 47.33 22.71 18.49
CA ALA A 378 47.87 21.69 17.61
C ALA A 378 47.12 21.67 16.28
N ILE A 379 47.65 20.93 15.32
CA ILE A 379 47.09 20.73 13.99
C ILE A 379 47.14 19.24 13.68
N LEU A 380 46.02 18.66 13.27
CA LEU A 380 45.94 17.28 12.80
C LEU A 380 45.52 17.31 11.33
N GLY A 381 46.28 16.64 10.47
CA GLY A 381 45.95 16.50 9.05
C GLY A 381 45.93 15.06 8.58
N VAL A 382 45.04 14.79 7.62
CA VAL A 382 44.99 13.54 6.86
C VAL A 382 45.06 13.81 5.38
N GLY A 383 45.68 12.91 4.63
CA GLY A 383 45.98 13.09 3.22
C GLY A 383 45.67 11.88 2.35
N ASN A 384 45.30 12.17 1.10
CA ASN A 384 45.18 11.22 0.00
C ASN A 384 44.14 10.10 0.17
N LYS A 385 43.02 10.35 0.87
CA LYS A 385 41.80 9.53 0.74
C LYS A 385 41.52 9.26 -0.74
N SER A 386 41.01 8.09 -1.14
CA SER A 386 40.77 7.76 -2.56
C SER A 386 39.76 8.68 -3.25
N GLU A 387 38.79 9.19 -2.48
CA GLU A 387 37.73 10.09 -2.89
C GLU A 387 37.89 11.48 -2.25
N ASN A 388 37.06 12.44 -2.66
CA ASN A 388 37.04 13.77 -2.05
C ASN A 388 36.68 13.70 -0.56
N TYR A 389 37.37 14.49 0.25
CA TYR A 389 36.94 14.76 1.62
C TYR A 389 35.64 15.56 1.64
N THR A 390 34.82 15.27 2.65
CA THR A 390 33.48 15.80 2.87
C THR A 390 33.35 16.43 4.26
N GLU A 391 32.23 17.08 4.55
CA GLU A 391 31.95 17.62 5.89
C GLU A 391 31.92 16.52 6.97
N LYS A 392 31.48 15.31 6.64
CA LYS A 392 31.53 14.15 7.57
C LYS A 392 32.96 13.75 7.93
N ASP A 393 33.90 13.92 7.00
CA ASP A 393 35.31 13.71 7.28
C ASP A 393 35.85 14.81 8.22
N ILE A 394 35.43 16.06 8.04
CA ILE A 394 35.76 17.16 8.98
C ILE A 394 35.28 16.81 10.39
N GLU A 395 34.03 16.40 10.55
CA GLU A 395 33.47 16.03 11.87
C GLU A 395 34.27 14.91 12.53
N THR A 396 34.57 13.85 11.76
CA THR A 396 35.33 12.69 12.24
C THR A 396 36.74 13.08 12.68
N VAL A 397 37.47 13.79 11.82
CA VAL A 397 38.85 14.21 12.09
C VAL A 397 38.88 15.22 13.23
N SER A 398 37.94 16.16 13.29
CA SER A 398 37.90 17.18 14.35
C SER A 398 37.61 16.57 15.71
N TYR A 399 36.64 15.65 15.80
CA TYR A 399 36.34 14.95 17.05
C TYR A 399 37.56 14.19 17.57
N LEU A 400 38.23 13.42 16.71
CA LEU A 400 39.40 12.66 17.12
C LEU A 400 40.62 13.54 17.40
N ALA A 401 40.77 14.66 16.70
CA ALA A 401 41.80 15.65 16.96
C ALA A 401 41.64 16.28 18.37
N ASP A 402 40.40 16.59 18.76
CA ASP A 402 40.10 17.07 20.10
C ASP A 402 40.35 16.02 21.18
N VAL A 403 39.95 14.77 20.94
CA VAL A 403 40.26 13.63 21.84
C VAL A 403 41.77 13.45 21.98
N ALA A 404 42.51 13.48 20.86
CA ALA A 404 43.96 13.36 20.85
C ALA A 404 44.61 14.43 21.72
N TRP A 405 44.15 15.68 21.58
CA TRP A 405 44.65 16.80 22.36
C TRP A 405 44.36 16.64 23.85
N GLU A 406 43.14 16.29 24.25
CA GLU A 406 42.79 16.11 25.67
C GLU A 406 43.69 15.09 26.35
N ILE A 407 43.90 13.94 25.71
CA ILE A 407 44.72 12.86 26.26
C ILE A 407 46.21 13.26 26.25
N ALA A 408 46.68 13.89 25.17
CA ALA A 408 48.06 14.37 25.06
C ALA A 408 48.39 15.45 26.11
N ASP A 409 47.51 16.43 26.31
CA ASP A 409 47.67 17.53 27.26
C ASP A 409 47.70 17.02 28.70
N HIS A 410 46.82 16.06 29.03
CA HIS A 410 46.82 15.40 30.33
C HIS A 410 48.17 14.72 30.61
N LYS A 411 48.66 13.93 29.64
CA LYS A 411 49.94 13.21 29.77
C LYS A 411 51.15 14.14 29.86
N ARG A 412 51.16 15.25 29.12
CA ARG A 412 52.20 16.29 29.21
C ARG A 412 52.22 16.93 30.59
N THR A 413 51.04 17.26 31.12
CA THR A 413 50.88 17.85 32.44
C THR A 413 51.34 16.89 33.54
N GLU A 414 50.95 15.62 33.47
CA GLU A 414 51.39 14.58 34.41
C GLU A 414 52.92 14.43 34.41
N LYS A 415 53.53 14.37 33.22
CA LYS A 415 54.99 14.28 33.07
C LYS A 415 55.70 15.49 33.69
N ALA A 416 55.22 16.71 33.41
CA ALA A 416 55.79 17.94 33.96
C ALA A 416 55.68 18.01 35.48
N VAL A 417 54.56 17.55 36.05
CA VAL A 417 54.40 17.45 37.52
C VAL A 417 55.36 16.42 38.10
N ARG A 418 55.52 15.26 37.45
CA ARG A 418 56.44 14.19 37.91
C ARG A 418 57.90 14.62 37.86
N GLU A 419 58.31 15.34 36.81
CA GLU A 419 59.66 15.90 36.67
C GLU A 419 59.94 16.92 37.76
N LYS A 420 59.04 17.90 37.98
CA LYS A 420 59.17 18.86 39.09
C LYS A 420 59.20 18.21 40.47
N ALA A 421 58.40 17.17 40.69
CA ALA A 421 58.40 16.43 41.95
C ALA A 421 59.71 15.66 42.20
N ASN A 422 60.40 15.24 41.13
CA ASN A 422 61.70 14.59 41.22
C ASN A 422 62.85 15.61 41.37
N GLU A 423 62.72 16.83 40.85
CA GLU A 423 63.69 17.92 41.07
C GLU A 423 63.64 18.50 42.50
N LEU A 424 62.52 18.31 43.20
CA LEU A 424 62.31 18.74 44.59
C LEU A 424 62.71 17.68 45.63
N LYS A 425 63.16 16.49 45.21
CA LYS A 425 63.72 15.43 46.05
C LYS A 425 65.23 15.40 45.91
#